data_AF-A0A661SK80-F1
#
_entry.id   AF-A0A661SK80-F1
#
_cell.length_a   1.000
_cell.length_b   1.000
_cell.length_c   1.000
_cell.angle_alpha   90.00
_cell.angle_beta   90.00
_cell.angle_gamma   90.00
#
_symmetry.space_group_name_H-M   'P 1'
#
loop_
_entity.id
_entity.type
_entity.pdbx_description
1 polymer ?
#
loop_
_entity_poly.entity_id
_entity_poly.type
_entity_poly.pdbx_seq_one_letter_code
_entity_poly.pdbx_strand_id
1 'polypeptide(L)'
;MVIRGVDKHTRCSFKMWGPCVIFEITSKSTKNEDMINKKDMYASLDVREHFLFDPLRDYLKTSLLGFRLKGGRYAPLPTDSDGYMTSRELGVSLIPEGDPRTGRPVPIFDESLAEAEYKRAEMEHRRAKAKAEKLAAKLRSLGIEPE
;
A
#
# COMPACT_ATOMS: atom_id res chain seq x y z
N MET A 1 10.07 8.07 0.33
CA MET A 1 11.16 8.22 -0.66
C MET A 1 12.10 7.03 -0.53
N VAL A 2 12.40 6.34 -1.64
CA VAL A 2 13.34 5.21 -1.67
C VAL A 2 14.58 5.64 -2.44
N ILE A 3 15.75 5.64 -1.80
CA ILE A 3 17.05 5.96 -2.42
C ILE A 3 17.91 4.70 -2.40
N ARG A 4 18.29 4.19 -3.57
CA ARG A 4 19.17 3.01 -3.71
C ARG A 4 20.64 3.44 -3.77
N GLY A 5 21.54 2.53 -3.37
CA GLY A 5 22.99 2.70 -3.53
C GLY A 5 23.63 3.73 -2.60
N VAL A 6 22.95 4.10 -1.51
CA VAL A 6 23.43 5.10 -0.56
C VAL A 6 23.38 4.54 0.86
N ASP A 7 24.48 4.64 1.61
CA ASP A 7 24.60 4.08 2.95
C ASP A 7 23.63 4.73 3.96
N LYS A 8 23.15 3.91 4.90
CA LYS A 8 22.30 4.34 6.00
C LYS A 8 23.15 4.94 7.13
N HIS A 9 23.06 6.24 7.34
CA HIS A 9 23.60 6.95 8.49
C HIS A 9 22.79 8.22 8.77
N THR A 10 22.95 8.79 9.96
CA THR A 10 22.33 10.06 10.34
C THR A 10 22.89 11.18 9.45
N ARG A 11 22.01 11.89 8.74
CA ARG A 11 22.41 12.97 7.83
C ARG A 11 21.99 14.32 8.37
N CYS A 12 22.90 15.28 8.30
CA CYS A 12 22.59 16.68 8.60
C CYS A 12 21.82 17.38 7.46
N SER A 13 21.81 16.80 6.25
CA SER A 13 21.00 17.29 5.12
C SER A 13 20.62 16.16 4.17
N PHE A 14 19.50 16.32 3.47
CA PHE A 14 19.01 15.44 2.43
C PHE A 14 18.90 16.23 1.12
N LYS A 15 19.57 15.75 0.07
CA LYS A 15 19.42 16.28 -1.30
C LYS A 15 18.67 15.27 -2.14
N MET A 16 17.76 15.75 -2.97
CA MET A 16 16.97 14.94 -3.89
C MET A 16 17.34 15.30 -5.32
N TRP A 17 17.82 14.32 -6.07
CA TRP A 17 17.88 14.34 -7.53
C TRP A 17 16.49 13.95 -8.07
N GLY A 18 16.18 14.25 -9.33
CA GLY A 18 14.87 13.98 -9.93
C GLY A 18 14.40 12.52 -9.76
N PRO A 19 13.09 12.27 -9.66
CA PRO A 19 12.55 10.94 -9.42
C PRO A 19 12.83 9.99 -10.59
N CYS A 20 13.13 8.73 -10.30
CA CYS A 20 13.18 7.68 -11.32
C CYS A 20 11.80 7.08 -11.64
N VAL A 21 10.85 7.18 -10.69
CA VAL A 21 9.49 6.66 -10.83
C VAL A 21 8.48 7.69 -10.33
N ILE A 22 7.39 7.89 -11.08
CA ILE A 22 6.28 8.75 -10.71
C ILE A 22 4.97 7.94 -10.69
N PHE A 23 4.15 8.18 -9.67
CA PHE A 23 2.77 7.72 -9.58
C PHE A 23 1.85 8.94 -9.60
N GLU A 24 0.90 8.95 -10.52
CA GLU A 24 -0.16 9.93 -10.59
C GLU A 24 -1.49 9.26 -10.23
N ILE A 25 -2.16 9.80 -9.21
CA ILE A 25 -3.53 9.42 -8.87
C ILE A 25 -4.41 10.42 -9.62
N THR A 26 -4.93 9.98 -10.76
CA THR A 26 -5.58 10.89 -11.69
C THR A 26 -7.04 11.10 -11.31
N SER A 27 -7.67 12.08 -11.97
CA SER A 27 -9.12 12.26 -11.93
C SER A 27 -9.67 12.44 -13.34
N LYS A 28 -10.98 12.31 -13.51
CA LYS A 28 -11.64 12.50 -14.81
C LYS A 28 -11.33 13.86 -15.46
N SER A 29 -11.19 14.92 -14.65
CA SER A 29 -10.92 16.27 -15.13
C SER A 29 -9.44 16.50 -15.52
N THR A 30 -8.50 15.73 -14.96
CA THR A 30 -7.05 15.90 -15.15
C THR A 30 -6.43 14.86 -16.11
N LYS A 31 -7.17 13.79 -16.43
CA LYS A 31 -6.75 12.68 -17.29
C LYS A 31 -5.98 13.12 -18.56
N ASN A 32 -6.49 14.10 -19.31
CA ASN A 32 -5.86 14.49 -20.57
C ASN A 32 -4.50 15.18 -20.37
N GLU A 33 -4.37 15.98 -19.32
CA GLU A 33 -3.11 16.63 -18.96
C GLU A 33 -2.07 15.60 -18.49
N ASP A 34 -2.52 14.62 -17.70
CA ASP A 34 -1.66 13.53 -17.19
C ASP A 34 -1.21 12.56 -18.28
N MET A 35 -2.09 12.28 -19.26
CA MET A 35 -1.82 11.34 -20.34
C MET A 35 -0.95 11.92 -21.47
N ILE A 36 -0.99 13.23 -21.68
CA ILE A 36 -0.34 13.90 -22.82
C ILE A 36 0.81 14.78 -22.33
N ASN A 37 0.52 15.88 -21.64
CA ASN A 37 1.51 16.92 -21.35
C ASN A 37 2.55 16.47 -20.33
N LYS A 38 2.09 15.90 -19.20
CA LYS A 38 3.01 15.46 -18.14
C LYS A 38 3.89 14.30 -18.60
N LYS A 39 3.34 13.41 -19.43
CA LYS A 39 4.08 12.26 -19.96
C LYS A 39 5.31 12.68 -20.77
N ASP A 40 5.16 13.65 -21.67
CA ASP A 40 6.29 14.12 -22.48
C ASP A 40 7.31 14.90 -21.64
N MET A 41 6.84 15.70 -20.68
CA MET A 41 7.70 16.37 -19.71
C MET A 41 8.50 15.38 -18.84
N TYR A 42 7.86 14.35 -18.32
CA TYR A 42 8.55 13.34 -17.51
C TYR A 42 9.57 12.54 -18.33
N ALA A 43 9.30 12.31 -19.62
CA ALA A 43 10.25 11.68 -20.52
C ALA A 43 11.49 12.56 -20.76
N SER A 44 11.31 13.88 -20.92
CA SER A 44 12.44 14.81 -21.09
C SER A 44 13.29 14.99 -19.82
N LEU A 45 12.73 14.67 -18.66
CA LEU A 45 13.42 14.63 -17.37
C LEU A 45 14.05 13.26 -17.05
N ASP A 46 14.08 12.32 -18.00
CA ASP A 46 14.62 10.96 -17.85
C ASP A 46 13.99 10.15 -16.70
N VAL A 47 12.73 10.44 -16.36
CA VAL A 47 11.94 9.61 -15.45
C VAL A 47 11.76 8.24 -16.11
N ARG A 48 12.20 7.18 -15.43
CA ARG A 48 12.32 5.84 -16.01
C ARG A 48 10.99 5.12 -16.11
N GLU A 49 10.12 5.32 -15.12
CA GLU A 49 8.78 4.71 -15.09
C GLU A 49 7.72 5.72 -14.62
N HIS A 50 6.54 5.67 -15.25
CA HIS A 50 5.42 6.54 -14.92
C HIS A 50 4.14 5.70 -14.85
N PHE A 51 3.41 5.81 -13.76
CA PHE A 51 2.18 5.06 -13.49
C PHE A 51 1.01 6.00 -13.25
N LEU A 52 -0.13 5.71 -13.87
CA LEU A 52 -1.39 6.42 -13.67
C LEU A 52 -2.37 5.47 -13.00
N PHE A 53 -2.99 5.92 -11.93
CA PHE A 53 -3.97 5.16 -11.17
C PHE A 53 -5.31 5.90 -11.13
N ASP A 54 -6.36 5.22 -11.58
CA ASP A 54 -7.75 5.63 -11.48
C ASP A 54 -8.41 4.84 -10.34
N PRO A 55 -8.61 5.46 -9.16
CA PRO A 55 -9.17 4.76 -8.01
C PRO A 55 -10.63 4.38 -8.18
N LEU A 56 -11.40 5.09 -9.01
CA LEU A 56 -12.84 4.88 -9.21
C LEU A 56 -13.16 4.04 -10.45
N ARG A 57 -12.17 3.85 -11.33
CA ARG A 57 -12.27 3.03 -12.56
C ARG A 57 -13.33 3.55 -13.54
N ASP A 58 -13.60 4.85 -13.54
CA ASP A 58 -14.70 5.45 -14.29
C ASP A 58 -14.24 6.21 -15.55
N TYR A 59 -12.92 6.35 -15.78
CA TYR A 59 -12.42 7.04 -16.99
C TYR A 59 -11.15 6.45 -17.60
N LEU A 60 -10.32 5.68 -16.88
CA LEU A 60 -9.25 4.89 -17.52
C LEU A 60 -9.80 3.55 -18.02
N LYS A 61 -9.22 3.02 -19.11
CA LYS A 61 -9.59 1.70 -19.65
C LYS A 61 -9.29 0.57 -18.64
N THR A 62 -8.25 0.76 -17.84
CA THR A 62 -7.87 -0.09 -16.70
C THR A 62 -7.56 0.82 -15.52
N SER A 63 -7.80 0.35 -14.30
CA SER A 63 -7.55 1.13 -13.08
C SER A 63 -6.09 1.54 -12.89
N LEU A 64 -5.15 0.76 -13.44
CA LEU A 64 -3.73 1.07 -13.46
C LEU A 64 -3.20 1.03 -14.89
N LEU A 65 -2.46 2.06 -15.26
CA LEU A 65 -1.65 2.13 -16.48
C LEU A 65 -0.21 2.42 -16.09
N GLY A 66 0.74 1.84 -16.81
CA GLY A 66 2.15 2.13 -16.60
C GLY A 66 2.90 2.30 -17.90
N PHE A 67 4.00 3.03 -17.81
CA PHE A 67 4.87 3.34 -18.92
C PHE A 67 6.32 3.22 -18.49
N ARG A 68 7.18 2.75 -19.39
CA ARG A 68 8.64 2.70 -19.20
C ARG A 68 9.34 3.47 -20.31
N LEU A 69 10.30 4.30 -19.93
CA LEU A 69 11.09 5.09 -20.85
C LEU A 69 12.00 4.16 -21.68
N LYS A 70 11.91 4.28 -23.01
CA LYS A 70 12.73 3.58 -23.99
C LYS A 70 13.10 4.54 -25.12
N GLY A 71 14.39 4.83 -25.28
CA GLY A 71 14.86 5.74 -26.33
C GLY A 71 14.22 7.13 -26.27
N GLY A 72 14.11 7.71 -25.07
CA GLY A 72 13.53 9.04 -24.85
C GLY A 72 12.00 9.13 -24.96
N ARG A 73 11.30 8.00 -25.16
CA ARG A 73 9.84 7.97 -25.22
C ARG A 73 9.26 6.87 -24.35
N TYR A 74 8.09 7.10 -23.81
CA TYR A 74 7.40 6.14 -22.97
C TYR A 74 6.69 5.06 -23.78
N ALA A 75 7.07 3.80 -23.56
CA ALA A 75 6.36 2.62 -24.05
C ALA A 75 5.42 2.09 -22.95
N PRO A 76 4.19 1.63 -23.29
CA PRO A 76 3.27 1.07 -22.30
C PRO A 76 3.85 -0.20 -21.66
N LEU A 77 3.57 -0.39 -20.38
CA LEU A 77 3.84 -1.60 -19.64
C LEU A 77 2.59 -2.49 -19.65
N PRO A 78 2.71 -3.75 -20.10
CA PRO A 78 1.59 -4.69 -20.03
C PRO A 78 1.34 -5.09 -18.57
N THR A 79 0.08 -5.32 -18.25
CA THR A 79 -0.34 -6.06 -17.06
C THR A 79 -0.18 -7.55 -17.33
N ASP A 80 0.26 -8.32 -16.33
CA ASP A 80 0.31 -9.79 -16.46
C ASP A 80 -1.07 -10.45 -16.27
N SER A 81 -1.11 -11.78 -16.36
CA SER A 81 -2.33 -12.59 -16.25
C SER A 81 -3.03 -12.45 -14.91
N ASP A 82 -2.29 -12.11 -13.86
CA ASP A 82 -2.81 -12.00 -12.49
C ASP A 82 -3.17 -10.54 -12.15
N GLY A 83 -3.05 -9.62 -13.12
CA GLY A 83 -3.41 -8.20 -12.95
C GLY A 83 -2.30 -7.33 -12.36
N TYR A 84 -1.07 -7.84 -12.28
CA TYR A 84 0.08 -7.13 -11.71
C TYR A 84 0.86 -6.37 -12.78
N MET A 85 1.56 -5.33 -12.32
CA MET A 85 2.55 -4.61 -13.12
C MET A 85 3.87 -4.52 -12.37
N THR A 86 4.96 -4.98 -12.99
CA THR A 86 6.28 -4.97 -12.33
C THR A 86 7.05 -3.69 -12.61
N SER A 87 7.32 -2.92 -11.56
CA SER A 87 8.29 -1.82 -11.59
C SER A 87 9.71 -2.39 -11.46
N ARG A 88 10.56 -2.13 -12.46
CA ARG A 88 11.97 -2.59 -12.43
C ARG A 88 12.83 -1.69 -11.57
N GLU A 89 12.55 -0.39 -11.58
CA GLU A 89 13.30 0.60 -10.79
C GLU A 89 13.05 0.43 -9.29
N LEU A 90 11.81 0.09 -8.91
CA LEU A 90 11.44 -0.18 -7.52
C LEU A 90 11.56 -1.67 -7.14
N GLY A 91 11.68 -2.59 -8.09
CA GLY A 91 11.76 -4.02 -7.81
C GLY A 91 10.54 -4.55 -7.05
N VAL A 92 9.36 -4.02 -7.35
CA VAL A 92 8.08 -4.40 -6.73
C VAL A 92 7.02 -4.67 -7.79
N SER A 93 6.05 -5.50 -7.43
CA SER A 93 4.83 -5.70 -8.22
C SER A 93 3.73 -4.78 -7.71
N LEU A 94 3.07 -4.11 -8.63
CA LEU A 94 1.98 -3.17 -8.38
C LEU A 94 0.65 -3.85 -8.70
N ILE A 95 -0.30 -3.72 -7.79
CA ILE A 95 -1.66 -4.25 -7.94
C ILE A 95 -2.60 -3.08 -7.63
N PRO A 96 -3.61 -2.83 -8.48
CA PRO A 96 -4.53 -1.73 -8.24
C PRO A 96 -5.43 -1.94 -7.01
N GLU A 97 -5.68 -3.19 -6.60
CA GLU A 97 -6.57 -3.50 -5.49
C GLU A 97 -6.21 -4.82 -4.81
N GLY A 98 -6.39 -4.86 -3.49
CA GLY A 98 -6.18 -6.05 -2.67
C GLY A 98 -4.75 -6.26 -2.22
N ASP A 99 -4.61 -6.99 -1.11
CA ASP A 99 -3.32 -7.46 -0.60
C ASP A 99 -2.88 -8.70 -1.40
N PRO A 100 -1.71 -8.70 -2.05
CA PRO A 100 -1.20 -9.86 -2.79
C PRO A 100 -1.06 -11.12 -1.94
N ARG A 101 -0.91 -10.99 -0.62
CA ARG A 101 -0.70 -12.13 0.28
C ARG A 101 -2.01 -12.79 0.67
N THR A 102 -3.08 -12.02 0.79
CA THR A 102 -4.36 -12.49 1.35
C THR A 102 -5.52 -12.42 0.38
N GLY A 103 -5.38 -11.68 -0.73
CA GLY A 103 -6.43 -11.38 -1.69
C GLY A 103 -7.54 -10.47 -1.14
N ARG A 104 -7.41 -9.98 0.09
CA ARG A 104 -8.41 -9.13 0.75
C ARG A 104 -8.13 -7.65 0.51
N PRO A 105 -9.15 -6.77 0.57
CA PRO A 105 -8.93 -5.34 0.57
C PRO A 105 -7.90 -4.93 1.63
N VAL A 106 -7.01 -3.99 1.28
CA VAL A 106 -6.09 -3.41 2.25
C VAL A 106 -6.90 -2.43 3.10
N PRO A 107 -7.02 -2.67 4.42
CA PRO A 107 -7.81 -1.80 5.28
C PRO A 107 -7.19 -0.40 5.32
N ILE A 108 -8.05 0.63 5.29
CA ILE A 108 -7.59 2.00 5.52
C ILE A 108 -7.16 2.17 6.99
N PHE A 109 -6.47 3.27 7.29
CA PHE A 109 -5.89 3.49 8.61
C PHE A 109 -6.92 3.32 9.75
N ASP A 110 -8.10 3.92 9.62
CA ASP A 110 -9.15 3.84 10.64
C ASP A 110 -9.71 2.42 10.80
N GLU A 111 -9.91 1.70 9.70
CA GLU A 111 -10.32 0.28 9.73
C GLU A 111 -9.28 -0.58 10.44
N SER A 112 -7.99 -0.35 10.14
CA SER A 112 -6.88 -1.07 10.76
C SER A 112 -6.78 -0.79 12.27
N LEU A 113 -7.08 0.45 12.68
CA LEU A 113 -7.07 0.86 14.08
C LEU A 113 -8.25 0.22 14.83
N ALA A 114 -9.45 0.29 14.26
CA ALA A 114 -10.65 -0.33 14.82
C ALA A 114 -10.50 -1.85 14.96
N GLU A 115 -9.93 -2.53 13.96
CA GLU A 115 -9.66 -3.96 14.03
C GLU A 115 -8.63 -4.30 15.13
N ALA A 116 -7.59 -3.47 15.29
CA ALA A 116 -6.61 -3.64 16.34
C ALA A 116 -7.20 -3.44 17.75
N GLU A 117 -8.06 -2.44 17.91
CA GLU A 117 -8.78 -2.17 19.16
C GLU A 117 -9.74 -3.31 19.51
N TYR A 118 -10.53 -3.78 18.53
CA TYR A 118 -11.43 -4.93 18.70
C TYR A 118 -10.66 -6.18 19.16
N LYS A 119 -9.54 -6.50 18.50
CA LYS A 119 -8.69 -7.64 18.88
C LYS A 119 -8.10 -7.48 20.28
N ARG A 120 -7.74 -6.26 20.70
CA ARG A 120 -7.25 -6.00 22.07
C ARG A 120 -8.35 -6.22 23.10
N ALA A 121 -9.54 -5.69 22.86
CA ALA A 121 -10.69 -5.86 23.75
C ALA A 121 -11.09 -7.34 23.88
N GLU A 122 -11.11 -8.08 22.77
CA GLU A 122 -11.40 -9.52 22.76
C GLU A 122 -10.37 -10.31 23.58
N MET A 123 -9.07 -10.00 23.40
CA MET A 123 -7.99 -10.65 24.14
C MET A 123 -8.04 -10.31 25.63
N GLU A 124 -8.40 -9.08 26.00
CA GLU A 124 -8.60 -8.68 27.39
C GLU A 124 -9.80 -9.39 28.01
N HIS A 125 -10.93 -9.44 27.31
CA HIS A 125 -12.12 -10.15 27.77
C HIS A 125 -11.84 -11.65 27.98
N ARG A 126 -11.13 -12.29 27.04
CA ARG A 126 -10.70 -13.69 27.18
C ARG A 126 -9.79 -13.91 28.38
N ARG A 127 -8.86 -12.97 28.65
CA ARG A 127 -7.99 -13.02 29.83
C ARG A 127 -8.76 -12.83 31.13
N ALA A 128 -9.71 -11.90 31.17
CA ALA A 128 -10.56 -11.66 32.32
C ALA A 128 -11.42 -12.89 32.64
N LYS A 129 -12.05 -13.49 31.62
CA LYS A 129 -12.83 -14.72 31.77
C LYS A 129 -11.99 -15.88 32.30
N ALA A 130 -10.80 -16.10 31.73
CA ALA A 130 -9.89 -17.15 32.21
C ALA A 130 -9.41 -16.91 33.66
N LYS A 131 -9.20 -15.65 34.07
CA LYS A 131 -8.87 -15.32 35.47
C LYS A 131 -10.06 -15.59 36.40
N ALA A 132 -11.27 -15.19 36.01
CA ALA A 132 -12.49 -15.43 36.78
C ALA A 132 -12.75 -16.93 36.97
N GLU A 133 -12.62 -17.73 35.91
CA GLU A 133 -12.76 -19.19 35.97
C GLU A 133 -11.73 -19.84 36.91
N LYS A 134 -10.47 -19.41 36.85
CA LYS A 134 -9.43 -19.89 37.77
C LYS A 134 -9.70 -19.51 39.23
N LEU A 135 -10.18 -18.29 39.47
CA LEU A 135 -10.53 -17.84 40.82
C LEU A 135 -11.73 -18.62 41.36
N ALA A 136 -12.79 -18.79 40.56
CA ALA A 136 -13.96 -19.57 40.93
C ALA A 136 -13.59 -21.04 41.23
N ALA A 137 -12.71 -21.64 40.44
CA ALA A 137 -12.18 -22.98 40.73
C ALA A 137 -11.41 -23.04 42.06
N LYS A 138 -10.59 -22.02 42.36
CA LYS A 138 -9.85 -21.93 43.64
C LYS A 138 -10.80 -21.73 44.83
N LEU A 139 -11.82 -20.87 44.71
CA LEU A 139 -12.82 -20.66 45.77
C LEU A 139 -13.61 -21.94 46.06
N ARG A 140 -14.05 -22.65 45.03
CA ARG A 140 -14.69 -23.97 45.17
C ARG A 140 -13.77 -24.98 45.88
N SER A 141 -12.47 -24.99 45.57
CA SER A 141 -11.51 -25.88 46.26
C SER A 141 -11.31 -25.53 47.75
N LEU A 142 -11.64 -24.31 48.15
CA LEU A 142 -11.61 -23.83 49.55
C LEU A 142 -12.96 -23.99 50.26
N GLY A 143 -13.96 -24.58 49.61
CA GLY A 143 -15.31 -24.78 50.18
C GLY A 143 -16.17 -23.52 50.23
N ILE A 144 -15.79 -22.46 49.51
CA ILE A 144 -16.57 -21.22 49.39
C ILE A 144 -17.30 -21.30 48.05
N GLU A 145 -18.63 -21.29 48.06
CA GLU A 145 -19.41 -21.16 46.83
C GLU A 145 -19.24 -19.76 46.26
N PRO A 146 -18.70 -19.62 45.03
CA PRO A 146 -18.68 -18.33 44.36
C PRO A 146 -20.09 -17.99 43.86
N GLU A 147 -20.58 -16.77 44.14
CA GLU A 147 -21.77 -16.20 43.47
C GLU A 147 -21.56 -16.06 41.96
#